data_AF-A0A0M1JD83-F1
#
_entry.id   AF-A0A0M1JD83-F1
#
_cell.length_a   1.000
_cell.length_b   1.000
_cell.length_c   1.000
_cell.angle_alpha   90.00
_cell.angle_beta   90.00
_cell.angle_gamma   90.00
#
_symmetry.space_group_name_H-M   'P 1'
#
loop_
_entity.id
_entity.type
_entity.pdbx_description
1 polymer ?
#
loop_
_entity_poly.entity_id
_entity_poly.type
_entity_poly.pdbx_seq_one_letter_code
_entity_poly.pdbx_strand_id
1 'polypeptide(L)'
;MQTLVTILSNFLFIVFVPVVMNRIMQLILHKLAHPEFFQVPIVTTLARVQGIIAGFLLIYVNIEHQYFDIEQIFVQDGPWHLTPSQFLAERANVFIYDPHPMFGLITQVQTSYGILANLAIIVIPIALLVLSFVFWKMRTALEILPAVAALALWAGWLTVYLVNASMWILNMLNFWSLIPLVLYIQYHGDKSKTEGWWWF
;
A
#
# COMPACT_ATOMS: atom_id res chain seq x y z
N MET A 1 20.30 5.92 22.64
CA MET A 1 19.19 5.18 23.26
C MET A 1 17.92 6.00 23.07
N GLN A 2 17.04 5.61 22.14
CA GLN A 2 15.78 6.34 21.93
C GLN A 2 14.84 6.05 23.11
N THR A 3 14.14 7.07 23.59
CA THR A 3 13.14 6.88 24.66
C THR A 3 11.87 6.29 24.05
N LEU A 4 11.13 5.51 24.84
CA LEU A 4 9.85 4.92 24.42
C LEU A 4 8.86 5.97 23.91
N VAL A 5 8.91 7.18 24.47
CA VAL A 5 8.12 8.34 24.03
C VAL A 5 8.46 8.75 22.59
N THR A 6 9.75 8.77 22.22
CA THR A 6 10.18 9.08 20.85
C THR A 6 9.71 8.03 19.84
N ILE A 7 9.79 6.74 20.21
CA ILE A 7 9.31 5.63 19.37
C ILE A 7 7.81 5.77 19.11
N LEU A 8 7.01 5.97 20.16
CA LEU A 8 5.57 6.14 20.04
C LEU A 8 5.20 7.39 19.23
N SER A 9 5.89 8.51 19.44
CA SER A 9 5.66 9.73 18.68
C SER A 9 5.94 9.55 17.19
N ASN A 10 7.05 8.89 16.84
CA ASN A 10 7.41 8.60 15.46
C ASN A 10 6.40 7.65 14.80
N PHE A 11 5.99 6.59 15.52
CA PHE A 11 4.96 5.67 15.05
C PHE A 11 3.65 6.40 14.75
N LEU A 12 3.16 7.21 15.69
CA LEU A 12 1.94 7.99 15.52
C LEU A 12 2.05 8.93 14.33
N PHE A 13 3.19 9.59 14.15
CA PHE A 13 3.43 10.48 13.02
C PHE A 13 3.31 9.74 11.68
N ILE A 14 3.99 8.60 11.53
CA ILE A 14 3.95 7.78 10.30
C ILE A 14 2.55 7.20 10.05
N VAL A 15 1.79 6.81 11.08
CA VAL A 15 0.41 6.35 10.90
C VAL A 15 -0.54 7.50 10.56
N PHE A 16 -0.26 8.71 11.03
CA PHE A 16 -1.12 9.88 10.80
C PHE A 16 -1.03 10.40 9.36
N VAL A 17 0.14 10.31 8.71
CA VAL A 17 0.35 10.75 7.32
C VAL A 17 -0.69 10.17 6.34
N PRO A 18 -0.91 8.84 6.22
CA PRO A 18 -1.89 8.30 5.29
C PRO A 18 -3.33 8.68 5.67
N VAL A 19 -3.63 8.90 6.96
CA VAL A 19 -4.96 9.36 7.41
C VAL A 19 -5.23 10.77 6.90
N VAL A 20 -4.29 11.70 7.09
CA VAL A 20 -4.41 13.08 6.61
C VAL A 20 -4.48 13.11 5.09
N MET A 21 -3.60 12.37 4.42
CA MET A 21 -3.56 12.34 2.96
C MET A 21 -4.83 11.72 2.37
N ASN A 22 -5.42 10.70 3.01
CA ASN A 22 -6.71 10.14 2.60
C ASN A 22 -7.85 11.15 2.74
N ARG A 23 -7.85 11.98 3.79
CA ARG A 23 -8.82 13.07 3.95
C ARG A 23 -8.65 14.13 2.86
N ILE A 24 -7.41 14.53 2.57
CA ILE A 24 -7.11 15.48 1.49
C ILE A 24 -7.59 14.92 0.16
N MET A 25 -7.30 13.67 -0.15
CA MET A 25 -7.75 13.02 -1.38
C MET A 25 -9.28 12.97 -1.49
N GLN A 26 -9.97 12.62 -0.41
CA GLN A 26 -11.44 12.67 -0.38
C GLN A 26 -11.96 14.07 -0.67
N LEU A 27 -11.38 15.12 -0.08
CA LEU A 27 -11.79 16.50 -0.33
C LEU A 27 -11.55 16.91 -1.80
N ILE A 28 -10.39 16.55 -2.35
CA ILE A 28 -10.04 16.81 -3.76
C ILE A 28 -11.03 16.10 -4.68
N LEU A 29 -11.30 14.81 -4.45
CA LEU A 29 -12.24 14.04 -5.27
C LEU A 29 -13.67 14.59 -5.18
N HIS A 30 -14.16 14.95 -3.98
CA HIS A 30 -15.53 15.51 -3.87
C HIS A 30 -15.65 16.89 -4.52
N LYS A 31 -14.57 17.67 -4.57
CA LYS A 31 -14.57 19.01 -5.16
C LYS A 31 -14.38 18.99 -6.68
N LEU A 32 -13.56 18.07 -7.19
CA LEU A 32 -13.16 18.03 -8.60
C LEU A 32 -13.89 16.98 -9.41
N ALA A 33 -14.29 15.85 -8.81
CA ALA A 33 -14.98 14.80 -9.54
C ALA A 33 -16.44 15.19 -9.80
N HIS A 34 -16.95 14.81 -10.97
CA HIS A 34 -18.36 14.93 -11.28
C HIS A 34 -19.20 14.17 -10.24
N PRO A 35 -20.35 14.70 -9.74
CA PRO A 35 -21.13 14.06 -8.67
C PRO A 35 -21.55 12.62 -8.97
N GLU A 36 -21.76 12.30 -10.25
CA GLU A 36 -22.13 10.96 -10.71
C GLU A 36 -20.99 9.94 -10.59
N PHE A 37 -19.75 10.36 -10.42
CA PHE A 37 -18.59 9.48 -10.24
C PHE A 37 -18.78 8.49 -9.08
N PHE A 38 -19.38 8.97 -7.97
CA PHE A 38 -19.60 8.16 -6.79
C PHE A 38 -20.79 7.20 -6.91
N GLN A 39 -21.60 7.31 -7.97
CA GLN A 39 -22.79 6.49 -8.17
C GLN A 39 -22.46 5.13 -8.82
N VAL A 40 -21.30 4.99 -9.46
CA VAL A 40 -20.90 3.77 -10.17
C VAL A 40 -19.75 3.09 -9.43
N PRO A 41 -20.03 2.18 -8.48
CA PRO A 41 -19.02 1.61 -7.60
C PRO A 41 -17.99 0.74 -8.34
N ILE A 42 -18.37 0.12 -9.47
CA ILE A 42 -17.46 -0.74 -10.24
C ILE A 42 -16.26 0.04 -10.79
N VAL A 43 -16.46 1.28 -11.26
CA VAL A 43 -15.39 2.13 -11.79
C VAL A 43 -14.42 2.53 -10.67
N THR A 44 -14.94 2.94 -9.53
CA THR A 44 -14.10 3.30 -8.36
C THR A 44 -13.33 2.11 -7.81
N THR A 45 -13.94 0.92 -7.80
CA THR A 45 -13.32 -0.32 -7.31
C THR A 45 -12.21 -0.77 -8.25
N LEU A 46 -12.47 -0.81 -9.56
CA LEU A 46 -11.46 -1.17 -10.55
C LEU A 46 -10.27 -0.20 -10.56
N ALA A 47 -10.52 1.11 -10.42
CA ALA A 47 -9.45 2.09 -10.30
C ALA A 47 -8.56 1.84 -9.07
N ARG A 48 -9.15 1.51 -7.92
CA ARG A 48 -8.39 1.15 -6.71
C ARG A 48 -7.60 -0.13 -6.90
N VAL A 49 -8.21 -1.17 -7.47
CA VAL A 49 -7.54 -2.44 -7.76
C VAL A 49 -6.36 -2.23 -8.71
N GLN A 50 -6.55 -1.45 -9.77
CA GLN A 50 -5.47 -1.06 -10.69
C GLN A 50 -4.32 -0.41 -9.93
N GLY A 51 -4.63 0.59 -9.10
CA GLY A 51 -3.64 1.29 -8.28
C GLY A 51 -2.88 0.36 -7.33
N ILE A 52 -3.59 -0.54 -6.64
CA ILE A 52 -2.98 -1.52 -5.74
C ILE A 52 -2.02 -2.43 -6.49
N ILE A 53 -2.44 -3.02 -7.60
CA ILE A 53 -1.58 -3.88 -8.42
C ILE A 53 -0.37 -3.10 -8.93
N ALA A 54 -0.58 -1.87 -9.42
CA ALA A 54 0.51 -1.02 -9.90
C ALA A 54 1.50 -0.67 -8.77
N GLY A 55 1.02 -0.38 -7.55
CA GLY A 55 1.87 -0.11 -6.39
C GLY A 55 2.72 -1.31 -5.99
N PHE A 56 2.14 -2.51 -5.99
CA PHE A 56 2.92 -3.75 -5.74
C PHE A 56 3.97 -4.00 -6.82
N LEU A 57 3.61 -3.82 -8.09
CA LEU A 57 4.56 -3.96 -9.19
C LEU A 57 5.68 -2.94 -9.11
N LEU A 58 5.38 -1.69 -8.74
CA LEU A 58 6.36 -0.64 -8.59
C LEU A 58 7.38 -0.96 -7.49
N ILE A 59 6.90 -1.49 -6.36
CA ILE A 59 7.77 -2.03 -5.31
C ILE A 59 8.61 -3.19 -5.84
N TYR A 60 7.99 -4.16 -6.50
CA TYR A 60 8.66 -5.37 -6.98
C TYR A 60 9.83 -5.05 -7.93
N VAL A 61 9.69 -4.06 -8.80
CA VAL A 61 10.74 -3.74 -9.77
C VAL A 61 11.82 -2.79 -9.23
N ASN A 62 11.56 -2.06 -8.14
CA ASN A 62 12.49 -1.07 -7.63
C ASN A 62 13.15 -1.44 -6.29
N ILE A 63 12.51 -2.29 -5.49
CA ILE A 63 13.03 -2.72 -4.20
C ILE A 63 13.58 -4.11 -4.35
N GLU A 64 14.86 -4.26 -4.02
CA GLU A 64 15.53 -5.56 -4.06
C GLU A 64 14.85 -6.53 -3.08
N HIS A 65 14.66 -7.77 -3.53
CA HIS A 65 14.00 -8.81 -2.74
C HIS A 65 14.60 -8.99 -1.35
N GLN A 66 15.91 -8.82 -1.22
CA GLN A 66 16.63 -8.92 0.06
C GLN A 66 16.12 -7.93 1.11
N TYR A 67 15.48 -6.82 0.73
CA TYR A 67 14.92 -5.88 1.71
C TYR A 67 13.65 -6.43 2.37
N PHE A 68 13.03 -7.46 1.80
CA PHE A 68 11.87 -8.12 2.40
C PHE A 68 12.24 -9.34 3.24
N ASP A 69 13.51 -9.72 3.28
CA ASP A 69 13.98 -10.82 4.11
C ASP A 69 13.96 -10.40 5.58
N ILE A 70 13.33 -11.23 6.42
CA ILE A 70 13.13 -10.96 7.85
C ILE A 70 14.47 -10.67 8.54
N GLU A 71 15.53 -11.38 8.16
CA GLU A 71 16.87 -11.18 8.70
C GLU A 71 17.38 -9.76 8.43
N GLN A 72 17.24 -9.28 7.20
CA GLN A 72 17.68 -7.96 6.76
C GLN A 72 16.88 -6.81 7.38
N ILE A 73 15.63 -7.07 7.78
CA ILE A 73 14.79 -6.07 8.46
C ILE A 73 15.42 -5.65 9.79
N PHE A 74 16.07 -6.57 10.51
CA PHE A 74 16.62 -6.32 11.85
C PHE A 74 18.12 -6.08 11.89
N VAL A 75 18.81 -6.10 10.74
CA VAL A 75 20.24 -5.82 10.66
C VAL A 75 20.50 -4.38 11.12
N GLN A 76 21.47 -4.23 12.03
CA GLN A 76 21.95 -2.93 12.46
C GLN A 76 22.54 -2.18 11.24
N ASP A 77 22.13 -0.94 11.04
CA ASP A 77 22.44 -0.14 9.84
C ASP A 77 21.94 -0.77 8.51
N GLY A 78 20.94 -1.66 8.61
CA GLY A 78 20.26 -2.27 7.47
C GLY A 78 19.32 -1.31 6.71
N PRO A 79 18.69 -1.78 5.63
CA PRO A 79 17.91 -0.94 4.70
C PRO A 79 16.67 -0.27 5.31
N TRP A 80 16.24 -0.72 6.49
CA TRP A 80 15.10 -0.21 7.25
C TRP A 80 15.50 0.62 8.48
N HIS A 81 16.79 0.74 8.78
CA HIS A 81 17.31 1.58 9.87
C HIS A 81 17.29 3.06 9.47
N LEU A 82 16.09 3.59 9.27
CA LEU A 82 15.85 4.95 8.78
C LEU A 82 15.20 5.81 9.85
N THR A 83 15.61 7.07 9.93
CA THR A 83 14.84 8.08 10.67
C THR A 83 13.48 8.31 9.99
N PRO A 84 12.46 8.84 10.70
CA PRO A 84 11.14 9.07 10.09
C PRO A 84 11.17 9.96 8.85
N SER A 85 12.03 10.98 8.84
CA SER A 85 12.21 11.86 7.68
C SER A 85 12.86 11.13 6.50
N GLN A 86 13.89 10.32 6.75
CA GLN A 86 14.51 9.48 5.72
C GLN A 86 13.51 8.44 5.18
N PHE A 87 12.74 7.80 6.05
CA PHE A 87 11.70 6.86 5.64
C PHE A 87 10.69 7.55 4.69
N LEU A 88 10.16 8.70 5.08
CA LEU A 88 9.22 9.45 4.24
C LEU A 88 9.85 9.92 2.94
N ALA A 89 11.11 10.34 2.97
CA ALA A 89 11.81 10.84 1.80
C ALA A 89 12.20 9.72 0.82
N GLU A 90 12.69 8.58 1.29
CA GLU A 90 13.37 7.56 0.49
C GLU A 90 12.55 6.28 0.23
N ARG A 91 11.65 5.90 1.16
CA ARG A 91 10.88 4.64 1.07
C ARG A 91 9.39 4.88 0.91
N ALA A 92 8.83 5.84 1.62
CA ALA A 92 7.41 6.16 1.52
C ALA A 92 7.09 7.05 0.30
N ASN A 93 8.11 7.66 -0.30
CA ASN A 93 7.95 8.56 -1.43
C ASN A 93 7.85 7.79 -2.75
N VAL A 94 6.61 7.65 -3.24
CA VAL A 94 6.35 6.94 -4.50
C VAL A 94 7.04 7.57 -5.72
N PHE A 95 7.29 8.88 -5.68
CA PHE A 95 7.87 9.61 -6.81
C PHE A 95 9.36 9.32 -7.04
N ILE A 96 10.03 8.62 -6.13
CA ILE A 96 11.43 8.19 -6.31
C ILE A 96 11.52 6.90 -7.12
N TYR A 97 10.47 6.07 -7.10
CA TYR A 97 10.48 4.80 -7.82
C TYR A 97 10.36 5.03 -9.32
N ASP A 98 11.21 4.34 -10.08
CA ASP A 98 11.18 4.39 -11.53
C ASP A 98 10.06 3.48 -12.04
N PRO A 99 9.04 4.00 -12.76
CA PRO A 99 8.01 3.17 -13.36
C PRO A 99 8.49 2.48 -14.65
N HIS A 100 9.61 2.89 -15.26
CA HIS A 100 10.03 2.37 -16.57
C HIS A 100 10.22 0.84 -16.60
N PRO A 101 10.85 0.20 -15.59
CA PRO A 101 11.00 -1.25 -15.55
C PRO A 101 9.66 -2.01 -15.57
N MET A 102 8.57 -1.41 -15.11
CA MET A 102 7.24 -2.03 -15.15
C MET A 102 6.76 -2.28 -16.58
N PHE A 103 7.12 -1.42 -17.54
CA PHE A 103 6.75 -1.65 -18.94
C PHE A 103 7.46 -2.86 -19.54
N GLY A 104 8.67 -3.19 -19.05
CA GLY A 104 9.38 -4.40 -19.43
C GLY A 104 8.59 -5.67 -19.09
N LEU A 105 7.90 -5.67 -17.93
CA LEU A 105 7.10 -6.80 -17.47
C LEU A 105 5.91 -7.12 -18.38
N ILE A 106 5.40 -6.15 -19.13
CA ILE A 106 4.28 -6.34 -20.05
C ILE A 106 4.62 -7.41 -21.11
N THR A 107 5.89 -7.46 -21.55
CA THR A 107 6.34 -8.44 -22.54
C THR A 107 6.49 -9.86 -21.97
N GLN A 108 6.52 -10.00 -20.63
CA GLN A 108 6.75 -11.26 -19.92
C GLN A 108 5.43 -11.96 -19.54
N VAL A 109 4.46 -12.02 -20.46
CA VAL A 109 3.09 -12.52 -20.23
C VAL A 109 3.04 -13.94 -19.66
N GLN A 110 4.09 -14.73 -19.84
CA GLN A 110 4.18 -16.11 -19.31
C GLN A 110 4.41 -16.17 -17.79
N THR A 111 4.79 -15.05 -17.16
CA THR A 111 5.06 -14.96 -15.72
C THR A 111 3.88 -14.37 -14.97
N SER A 112 3.71 -14.71 -13.69
CA SER A 112 2.65 -14.12 -12.84
C SER A 112 2.75 -12.59 -12.77
N TYR A 113 3.97 -12.05 -12.67
CA TYR A 113 4.22 -10.60 -12.64
C TYR A 113 3.90 -9.93 -13.97
N GLY A 114 4.21 -10.58 -15.10
CA GLY A 114 3.85 -10.07 -16.41
C GLY A 114 2.34 -10.06 -16.66
N ILE A 115 1.60 -11.05 -16.17
CA ILE A 115 0.13 -11.04 -16.20
C ILE A 115 -0.40 -9.86 -15.37
N LEU A 116 0.10 -9.66 -14.15
CA LEU A 116 -0.29 -8.53 -13.30
C LEU A 116 0.04 -7.18 -13.95
N ALA A 117 1.20 -7.04 -14.60
CA ALA A 117 1.59 -5.84 -15.32
C ALA A 117 0.66 -5.55 -16.50
N ASN A 118 0.31 -6.57 -17.29
CA ASN A 118 -0.67 -6.45 -18.37
C ASN A 118 -2.04 -6.02 -17.85
N LEU A 119 -2.49 -6.60 -16.72
CA LEU A 119 -3.74 -6.22 -16.09
C LEU A 119 -3.73 -4.75 -15.65
N ALA A 120 -2.70 -4.32 -14.92
CA ALA A 120 -2.64 -2.98 -14.35
C ALA A 120 -2.39 -1.87 -15.38
N ILE A 121 -1.62 -2.13 -16.44
CA ILE A 121 -1.17 -1.11 -17.40
C ILE A 121 -2.04 -1.08 -18.66
N ILE A 122 -2.63 -2.21 -19.06
CA ILE A 122 -3.37 -2.31 -20.32
C ILE A 122 -4.84 -2.64 -20.06
N VAL A 123 -5.13 -3.80 -19.49
CA VAL A 123 -6.51 -4.34 -19.44
C VAL A 123 -7.42 -3.48 -18.59
N ILE A 124 -7.04 -3.18 -17.34
CA ILE A 124 -7.87 -2.39 -16.43
C ILE A 124 -8.01 -0.94 -16.91
N PRO A 125 -6.95 -0.24 -17.36
CA PRO A 125 -7.10 1.11 -17.93
C PRO A 125 -8.05 1.16 -19.14
N ILE A 126 -7.96 0.20 -20.05
CA ILE A 126 -8.90 0.12 -21.19
C ILE A 126 -10.31 -0.18 -20.70
N ALA A 127 -10.48 -1.11 -19.76
CA ALA A 127 -11.78 -1.41 -19.19
C ALA A 127 -12.40 -0.18 -18.51
N LEU A 128 -11.63 0.58 -17.74
CA LEU A 128 -12.07 1.82 -17.10
C LEU A 128 -12.48 2.87 -18.15
N LEU A 129 -11.69 3.04 -19.21
CA LEU A 129 -12.02 3.93 -20.32
C LEU A 129 -13.36 3.54 -20.96
N VAL A 130 -13.53 2.27 -21.31
CA VAL A 130 -14.76 1.74 -21.92
C VAL A 130 -15.94 1.91 -20.97
N LEU A 131 -15.81 1.52 -19.71
CA LEU A 131 -16.86 1.67 -18.70
C LEU A 131 -17.27 3.14 -18.53
N SER A 132 -16.31 4.07 -18.56
CA SER A 132 -16.61 5.50 -18.52
C SER A 132 -17.47 5.96 -19.69
N PHE A 133 -17.26 5.45 -20.90
CA PHE A 133 -18.11 5.79 -22.05
C PHE A 133 -19.42 4.99 -22.13
N VAL A 134 -19.50 3.84 -21.47
CA VAL A 134 -20.73 3.03 -21.39
C VAL A 134 -21.72 3.65 -20.41
N PHE A 135 -21.26 4.11 -19.24
CA PHE A 135 -22.13 4.64 -18.20
C PHE A 135 -22.47 6.12 -18.36
N TRP A 136 -21.62 6.91 -19.02
CA TRP A 136 -21.79 8.35 -19.11
C TRP A 136 -21.68 8.89 -20.53
N LYS A 137 -22.31 10.05 -20.77
CA LYS A 137 -22.16 10.80 -22.03
C LYS A 137 -20.71 11.25 -22.19
N MET A 138 -20.26 11.40 -23.44
CA MET A 138 -18.88 11.76 -23.82
C MET A 138 -18.24 12.83 -22.93
N ARG A 139 -18.93 13.97 -22.71
CA ARG A 139 -18.39 15.08 -21.91
C ARG A 139 -18.18 14.69 -20.45
N THR A 140 -19.19 14.10 -19.83
CA THR A 140 -19.13 13.64 -18.44
C THR A 140 -18.11 12.52 -18.26
N ALA A 141 -18.00 11.60 -19.22
CA ALA A 141 -16.99 10.54 -19.22
C ALA A 141 -15.57 11.12 -19.19
N LEU A 142 -15.28 12.13 -20.03
CA LEU A 142 -13.98 12.80 -20.06
C LEU A 142 -13.68 13.55 -18.75
N GLU A 143 -14.69 14.15 -18.11
CA GLU A 143 -14.54 14.81 -16.80
C GLU A 143 -14.26 13.80 -15.66
N ILE A 144 -14.72 12.56 -15.80
CA ILE A 144 -14.53 11.49 -14.81
C ILE A 144 -13.15 10.82 -14.92
N LEU A 145 -12.58 10.68 -16.13
CA LEU A 145 -11.29 9.99 -16.33
C LEU A 145 -10.15 10.53 -15.45
N PRO A 146 -9.97 11.85 -15.26
CA PRO A 146 -8.97 12.37 -14.32
C PRO A 146 -9.22 11.92 -12.88
N ALA A 147 -10.47 11.82 -12.43
CA ALA A 147 -10.81 11.35 -11.09
C ALA A 147 -10.51 9.84 -10.93
N VAL A 148 -10.77 9.05 -11.97
CA VAL A 148 -10.38 7.63 -12.04
C VAL A 148 -8.87 7.48 -11.94
N ALA A 149 -8.12 8.23 -12.74
CA ALA A 149 -6.66 8.20 -12.73
C ALA A 149 -6.10 8.65 -11.38
N ALA A 150 -6.63 9.73 -10.81
CA ALA A 150 -6.23 10.22 -9.50
C ALA A 150 -6.50 9.17 -8.41
N LEU A 151 -7.65 8.47 -8.46
CA LEU A 151 -7.97 7.42 -7.51
C LEU A 151 -7.03 6.20 -7.64
N ALA A 152 -6.68 5.82 -8.86
CA ALA A 152 -5.70 4.75 -9.11
C ALA A 152 -4.30 5.14 -8.61
N LEU A 153 -3.84 6.35 -8.92
CA LEU A 153 -2.56 6.88 -8.41
C LEU A 153 -2.54 6.94 -6.88
N TRP A 154 -3.64 7.39 -6.27
CA TRP A 154 -3.79 7.43 -4.82
C TRP A 154 -3.71 6.03 -4.19
N ALA A 155 -4.43 5.05 -4.75
CA ALA A 155 -4.39 3.68 -4.27
C ALA A 155 -3.00 3.05 -4.44
N GLY A 156 -2.29 3.34 -5.53
CA GLY A 156 -0.90 2.94 -5.74
C GLY A 156 0.03 3.57 -4.72
N TRP A 157 -0.07 4.89 -4.52
CA TRP A 157 0.69 5.60 -3.49
C TRP A 157 0.49 4.99 -2.11
N LEU A 158 -0.76 4.75 -1.73
CA LEU A 158 -1.11 4.17 -0.43
C LEU A 158 -0.57 2.74 -0.27
N THR A 159 -0.59 1.94 -1.35
CA THR A 159 -0.05 0.57 -1.32
C THR A 159 1.45 0.58 -1.05
N VAL A 160 2.20 1.41 -1.79
CA VAL A 160 3.64 1.56 -1.59
C VAL A 160 3.94 2.06 -0.18
N TYR A 161 3.21 3.06 0.27
CA TYR A 161 3.33 3.60 1.63
C TYR A 161 3.13 2.52 2.69
N LEU A 162 2.02 1.76 2.61
CA LEU A 162 1.65 0.77 3.63
C LEU A 162 2.63 -0.39 3.68
N VAL A 163 3.11 -0.88 2.53
CA VAL A 163 4.10 -1.96 2.48
C VAL A 163 5.43 -1.51 3.08
N ASN A 164 5.92 -0.33 2.71
CA ASN A 164 7.18 0.17 3.27
C ASN A 164 7.04 0.54 4.75
N ALA A 165 5.89 1.12 5.15
CA ALA A 165 5.62 1.48 6.53
C ALA A 165 5.53 0.23 7.41
N SER A 166 4.94 -0.87 6.94
CA SER A 166 4.87 -2.11 7.73
C SER A 166 6.26 -2.66 8.02
N MET A 167 7.14 -2.69 7.01
CA MET A 167 8.53 -3.14 7.19
C MET A 167 9.33 -2.20 8.11
N TRP A 168 9.18 -0.89 7.94
CA TRP A 168 9.82 0.09 8.82
C TRP A 168 9.32 -0.02 10.27
N ILE A 169 8.01 -0.18 10.49
CA ILE A 169 7.41 -0.38 11.81
C ILE A 169 7.93 -1.67 12.44
N LEU A 170 8.02 -2.77 11.67
CA LEU A 170 8.58 -4.04 12.15
C LEU A 170 10.02 -3.86 12.64
N ASN A 171 10.87 -3.16 11.88
CA ASN A 171 12.23 -2.85 12.32
C ASN A 171 12.25 -1.99 13.59
N MET A 172 11.43 -0.94 13.65
CA MET A 172 11.34 -0.01 14.80
C MET A 172 10.90 -0.71 16.09
N LEU A 173 9.94 -1.62 15.96
CA LEU A 173 9.46 -2.45 17.07
C LEU A 173 10.57 -3.38 17.58
N ASN A 174 11.48 -3.81 16.70
CA ASN A 174 12.59 -4.72 16.99
C ASN A 174 12.11 -6.06 17.61
N PHE A 175 12.98 -7.06 17.60
CA PHE A 175 12.74 -8.38 18.19
C PHE A 175 12.23 -8.30 19.66
N TRP A 176 12.71 -7.32 20.42
CA TRP A 176 12.40 -7.15 21.85
C TRP A 176 10.96 -6.79 22.18
N SER A 177 10.18 -6.21 21.26
CA SER A 177 8.74 -6.00 21.47
C SER A 177 7.88 -7.14 20.90
N LEU A 178 8.41 -7.90 19.93
CA LEU A 178 7.77 -9.12 19.43
C LEU A 178 7.86 -10.27 20.43
N ILE A 179 8.94 -10.38 21.21
CA ILE A 179 9.07 -11.38 22.29
C ILE A 179 7.88 -11.34 23.27
N PRO A 180 7.54 -10.21 23.92
CA PRO A 180 6.40 -10.16 24.83
C PRO A 180 5.06 -10.38 24.12
N LEU A 181 4.91 -10.00 22.85
CA LEU A 181 3.72 -10.29 22.06
C LEU A 181 3.55 -11.81 21.81
N VAL A 182 4.63 -12.48 21.40
CA VAL A 182 4.65 -13.94 21.19
C VAL A 182 4.42 -14.67 22.52
N LEU A 183 5.08 -14.24 23.60
CA LEU A 183 4.85 -14.80 24.94
C LEU A 183 3.42 -14.58 25.43
N TYR A 184 2.80 -13.44 25.12
CA TYR A 184 1.41 -13.16 25.45
C TYR A 184 0.44 -14.07 24.67
N ILE A 185 0.65 -14.23 23.36
CA ILE A 185 -0.13 -15.15 22.52
C ILE A 185 0.02 -16.59 23.01
N GLN A 186 1.25 -17.02 23.32
CA GLN A 186 1.51 -18.36 23.85
C GLN A 186 0.85 -18.57 25.22
N TYR A 187 0.95 -17.60 26.13
CA TYR A 187 0.33 -17.65 27.46
C TYR A 187 -1.20 -17.74 27.40
N HIS A 188 -1.86 -17.03 26.48
CA HIS A 188 -3.31 -17.14 26.28
C HIS A 188 -3.74 -18.36 25.47
N GLY A 189 -2.94 -18.78 24.49
CA GLY A 189 -3.17 -20.02 23.75
C GLY A 189 -3.14 -21.25 24.66
N ASP A 190 -2.27 -21.27 25.67
CA ASP A 190 -2.15 -22.39 26.62
C ASP A 190 -3.30 -22.42 27.65
N LYS A 191 -3.78 -21.25 28.10
CA LYS A 191 -4.99 -21.17 28.95
C LYS A 191 -6.25 -21.68 28.26
N SER A 192 -6.40 -21.44 26.95
CA SER A 192 -7.55 -21.96 26.18
C SER A 192 -7.60 -23.50 26.14
N LYS A 193 -6.46 -24.18 26.31
CA LYS A 193 -6.38 -25.64 26.34
C LYS A 193 -6.61 -26.23 27.72
N THR A 194 -6.33 -25.49 28.80
CA THR A 194 -6.48 -25.97 30.18
C THR A 194 -7.88 -25.76 30.75
N GLU A 195 -8.68 -24.82 30.23
CA GLU A 195 -10.08 -24.62 30.67
C GLU A 195 -11.09 -25.60 30.02
N GLY A 196 -10.68 -26.38 29.02
CA GLY A 196 -11.52 -27.41 28.39
C GLY A 196 -11.60 -28.76 29.14
N TRP A 197 -10.85 -28.93 30.24
CA TRP A 197 -10.74 -30.21 30.96
C TRP A 197 -11.64 -30.33 32.20
N TRP A 198 -12.33 -29.27 32.61
CA TRP A 198 -13.17 -29.29 33.82
C TRP A 198 -14.64 -29.67 33.57
N TRP A 199 -14.97 -30.11 32.35
CA TRP A 199 -16.34 -30.46 31.94
C TRP A 199 -16.55 -31.94 31.60
N PHE A 200 -15.66 -32.84 32.04
CA PHE A 200 -15.84 -34.29 31.95
C PHE A 200 -15.57 -34.98 33.28
#